data_AF-A0A7W1NUQ9-F1
#
_entry.id   AF-A0A7W1NUQ9-F1
#
_cell.length_a   1.000
_cell.length_b   1.000
_cell.length_c   1.000
_cell.angle_alpha   90.00
_cell.angle_beta   90.00
_cell.angle_gamma   90.00
#
_symmetry.space_group_name_H-M   'P 1'
#
loop_
_entity.id
_entity.type
_entity.pdbx_description
1 polymer ?
#
loop_
_entity_poly.entity_id
_entity_poly.type
_entity_poly.pdbx_seq_one_letter_code
_entity_poly.pdbx_strand_id
1 'polypeptide(L)' 'MISLGIDPGTATVGYGVVEEMRDGSLQAIAYGVITTV' A
#
# COMPACT_ATOMS: atom_id res chain seq x y z
N MET A 1 -6.80 -11.62 3.34
CA MET A 1 -7.08 -11.00 2.01
C MET A 1 -5.98 -10.00 1.74
N ILE A 2 -5.43 -9.93 0.52
CA ILE A 2 -4.40 -8.93 0.19
C ILE A 2 -5.08 -7.71 -0.43
N SER A 3 -4.77 -6.52 0.10
CA SER A 3 -5.30 -5.24 -0.36
C SER A 3 -4.18 -4.27 -0.71
N LEU A 4 -4.37 -3.52 -1.80
CA LEU A 4 -3.45 -2.47 -2.27
C LEU A 4 -4.11 -1.10 -2.07
N GLY A 5 -3.49 -0.25 -1.24
CA GLY A 5 -3.82 1.17 -1.12
C GLY A 5 -2.91 2.00 -2.02
N ILE A 6 -3.49 3.01 -2.69
CA ILE A 6 -2.77 3.95 -3.55
C ILE A 6 -3.05 5.37 -3.07
N ASP A 7 -1.99 6.15 -2.90
CA ASP A 7 -2.03 7.60 -2.67
C ASP A 7 -1.53 8.31 -3.95
N PRO A 8 -2.44 8.74 -4.84
CA PRO A 8 -2.07 9.21 -6.17
C PRO A 8 -1.46 10.62 -6.14
N GLY A 9 -0.41 10.81 -6.95
CA GLY A 9 0.20 12.11 -7.22
C GLY A 9 0.91 12.12 -8.58
N THR A 10 1.30 13.30 -9.07
CA THR A 10 1.87 13.47 -10.42
C THR A 10 3.38 13.26 -10.49
N ALA A 11 4.10 13.60 -9.42
CA ALA A 11 5.55 13.39 -9.29
C ALA A 11 5.89 12.21 -8.38
N THR A 12 5.01 11.91 -7.41
CA THR A 12 5.15 10.79 -6.48
C THR A 12 3.81 10.10 -6.30
N VAL A 13 3.80 8.77 -6.36
CA VAL A 13 2.65 7.93 -6.02
C VAL A 13 3.02 7.05 -4.84
N GLY A 14 2.32 7.21 -3.72
CA GLY A 14 2.46 6.34 -2.56
C GLY A 14 1.70 5.03 -2.77
N TYR A 15 2.25 3.93 -2.25
CA TYR A 15 1.54 2.66 -2.19
C TYR A 15 1.75 1.95 -0.85
N GLY A 16 0.75 1.18 -0.46
CA GLY A 16 0.81 0.27 0.69
C GLY A 16 0.10 -1.03 0.37
N VAL A 17 0.72 -2.16 0.74
CA VAL A 17 0.16 -3.50 0.62
C VAL A 17 -0.04 -4.05 2.03
N VAL A 18 -1.26 -4.47 2.32
CA VAL A 18 -1.61 -5.10 3.59
C VAL A 18 -2.26 -6.46 3.36
N GLU A 19 -2.06 -7.38 4.31
CA GLU A 19 -2.87 -8.58 4.44
C GLU A 19 -3.79 -8.45 5.65
N GLU A 20 -5.08 -8.69 5.42
CA GLU A 20 -6.04 -8.92 6.48
C GLU A 20 -5.86 -10.32 7.07
N MET A 21 -5.53 -10.35 8.36
CA MET A 21 -5.35 -11.53 9.17
C MET A 21 -6.71 -12.10 9.61
N ARG A 22 -6.70 -13.32 10.14
CA ARG A 22 -7.95 -14.01 10.55
C ARG A 22 -8.71 -13.31 11.67
N ASP A 23 -8.03 -12.51 12.48
CA ASP A 23 -8.61 -11.73 13.57
C ASP A 23 -9.08 -10.34 13.13
N GLY A 24 -9.03 -10.04 11.82
CA GLY A 24 -9.40 -8.75 11.24
C GLY A 24 -8.33 -7.67 11.39
N SER A 25 -7.17 -7.98 12.00
CA SER A 25 -6.03 -7.06 12.01
C SER A 25 -5.40 -6.97 10.61
N LEU A 26 -4.74 -5.84 10.34
CA LEU A 26 -4.00 -5.63 9.10
C LEU A 26 -2.50 -5.74 9.38
N GLN A 27 -1.82 -6.60 8.62
CA GLN A 27 -0.37 -6.70 8.60
C GLN A 27 0.17 -5.97 7.36
N ALA A 28 1.10 -5.04 7.57
CA ALA A 28 1.82 -4.42 6.46
C ALA A 28 2.78 -5.44 5.81
N ILE A 29 2.66 -5.61 4.50
CA ILE A 29 3.55 -6.46 3.69
C ILE A 29 4.63 -5.60 3.04
N ALA A 30 4.24 -4.50 2.42
CA ALA A 30 5.14 -3.57 1.74
C ALA A 30 4.53 -2.18 1.69
N TYR A 31 5.37 -1.16 1.62
CA TYR A 31 4.96 0.20 1.34
C TYR A 31 6.11 0.94 0.66
N GLY A 32 5.80 2.00 -0.06
CA GLY A 32 6.82 2.80 -0.70
C GLY A 32 6.24 3.95 -1.50
N VAL A 33 7.14 4.61 -2.23
CA VAL A 33 6.83 5.69 -3.13
C VAL A 33 7.42 5.36 -4.49
N ILE A 34 6.62 5.53 -5.54
CA ILE A 34 7.08 5.54 -6.92
C ILE A 34 7.26 7.00 -7.31
N THR A 35 8.47 7.36 -7.77
CA THR A 35 8.76 8.70 -8.28
C THR A 35 8.72 8.67 -9.80
N THR A 36 8.06 9.65 -10.41
CA THR A 36 7.90 9.78 -11.86
C THR A 36 8.65 11.01 -12.36
N VAL A 37 9.18 10.92 -13.59
CA VAL A 37 9.92 11.99 -14.28
C VAL A 37 9.02 12.82 -15.18
#